data_AF-A0AAW5N0Y5-F1
#
_entry.id   AF-A0AAW5N0Y5-F1
#
_cell.length_a   1.000
_cell.length_b   1.000
_cell.length_c   1.000
_cell.angle_alpha   90.00
_cell.angle_beta   90.00
_cell.angle_gamma   90.00
#
_symmetry.space_group_name_H-M   'P 1'
#
loop_
_entity.id
_entity.type
_entity.pdbx_description
1 polymer ?
#
loop_
_entity_poly.entity_id
_entity_poly.type
_entity_poly.pdbx_seq_one_letter_code
_entity_poly.pdbx_strand_id
1 'polypeptide(L)' 'RVPYERPADIAGAAAERIASNGVVAWFQGRAEYGPRALGHRSLLAHPERSDNVERLNDIKGREQFRPVAPMVLLDRA' A
#
# COMPACT_ATOMS: atom_id res chain seq x y z
N ARG A 1 -18.49 -11.56 12.94
CA ARG A 1 -18.40 -10.40 12.01
C ARG A 1 -17.17 -9.60 12.40
N VAL A 2 -16.28 -9.27 11.47
CA VAL A 2 -15.09 -8.47 11.78
C VAL A 2 -15.52 -7.03 12.05
N PRO A 3 -15.12 -6.39 13.16
CA PRO A 3 -15.37 -4.97 13.40
C PRO A 3 -14.75 -4.12 12.29
N TYR A 4 -15.47 -3.10 11.82
CA TYR A 4 -14.98 -2.19 10.80
C TYR A 4 -15.59 -0.80 10.97
N GLU A 5 -14.92 0.19 10.40
CA GLU A 5 -15.35 1.58 10.36
C GLU A 5 -15.55 2.04 8.91
N ARG A 6 -16.24 3.16 8.73
CA ARG A 6 -16.42 3.83 7.43
C ARG A 6 -16.06 5.30 7.58
N PRO A 7 -14.76 5.64 7.53
CA PRO A 7 -14.32 7.03 7.55
C PRO A 7 -14.97 7.83 6.41
N ALA A 8 -15.30 9.10 6.67
CA ALA A 8 -15.78 10.01 5.63
C ALA A 8 -14.69 10.27 4.58
N ASP A 9 -13.42 10.34 5.02
CA ASP A 9 -12.23 10.40 4.17
C ASP A 9 -11.38 9.13 4.36
N ILE A 10 -11.58 8.16 3.47
CA ILE A 10 -10.82 6.91 3.50
C ILE A 10 -9.37 7.10 3.04
N ALA A 11 -9.10 8.09 2.19
CA ALA A 11 -7.76 8.39 1.71
C ALA A 11 -6.92 9.02 2.82
N GLY A 12 -7.47 9.99 3.56
CA GLY A 12 -6.86 10.57 4.75
C GLY A 12 -6.55 9.51 5.81
N ALA A 13 -7.52 8.65 6.15
CA ALA A 13 -7.32 7.56 7.12
C ALA A 13 -6.21 6.58 6.70
N ALA A 14 -6.13 6.24 5.41
CA ALA A 14 -5.05 5.39 4.90
C ALA A 14 -3.69 6.11 4.90
N ALA A 15 -3.66 7.40 4.57
CA ALA A 15 -2.44 8.20 4.62
C ALA A 15 -1.88 8.30 6.04
N GLU A 16 -2.72 8.54 7.05
CA GLU A 16 -2.33 8.52 8.47
C GLU A 16 -1.78 7.15 8.88
N ARG A 17 -2.42 6.06 8.42
CA ARG A 17 -1.94 4.71 8.71
C ARG A 17 -0.59 4.41 8.08
N ILE A 18 -0.35 4.87 6.85
CA ILE A 18 0.95 4.73 6.18
C ILE A 18 2.00 5.60 6.87
N ALA A 19 1.68 6.85 7.20
CA ALA A 19 2.57 7.78 7.90
C ALA A 19 3.00 7.25 9.27
N SER A 20 2.11 6.55 9.98
CA SER A 20 2.39 5.85 11.25
C SER A 20 3.07 4.48 11.06
N ASN A 21 3.70 4.23 9.91
CA ASN A 21 4.42 3.00 9.54
C ASN A 21 3.55 1.73 9.50
N GLY A 22 2.24 1.90 9.30
CA GLY A 22 1.33 0.80 9.01
C GLY A 22 1.44 0.34 7.56
N VAL A 23 1.17 -0.96 7.35
CA VAL A 23 0.93 -1.51 6.01
C VAL A 23 -0.58 -1.47 5.75
N VAL A 24 -0.98 -0.91 4.62
CA VAL A 24 -2.39 -0.77 4.22
C VAL A 24 -2.66 -1.66 3.00
N ALA A 25 -3.64 -2.55 3.13
CA ALA A 25 -4.26 -3.19 1.98
C ALA A 25 -5.32 -2.26 1.39
N TRP A 26 -5.07 -1.78 0.18
CA TRP A 26 -5.88 -0.78 -0.49
C TRP A 26 -6.65 -1.38 -1.65
N PHE A 27 -7.98 -1.40 -1.52
CA PHE A 27 -8.91 -1.97 -2.48
C PHE A 27 -9.99 -0.94 -2.80
N GLN A 28 -9.87 -0.24 -3.93
CA GLN A 28 -10.81 0.79 -4.35
C GLN A 28 -11.18 0.64 -5.82
N GLY A 29 -12.43 0.95 -6.19
CA GLY A 29 -12.87 0.94 -7.59
C GLY A 29 -12.67 -0.39 -8.33
N ARG A 30 -12.44 -0.30 -9.65
CA ARG A 30 -12.18 -1.46 -10.54
C ARG A 30 -10.71 -1.89 -10.45
N ALA A 31 -10.46 -3.19 -10.62
CA ALA A 31 -9.09 -3.71 -10.66
C ALA A 31 -8.32 -3.24 -11.91
N GLU A 32 -7.01 -3.15 -11.76
CA GLU A 32 -6.06 -2.86 -12.83
C GLU A 32 -5.97 -4.01 -13.84
N TYR A 33 -5.54 -3.70 -15.07
CA TYR A 33 -5.22 -4.72 -16.07
C TYR A 33 -3.74 -5.09 -15.99
N GLY A 34 -3.44 -6.39 -16.11
CA GLY A 34 -2.09 -6.92 -16.09
C GLY A 34 -1.56 -7.27 -14.69
N PRO A 35 -0.29 -7.67 -14.58
CA PRO A 35 0.27 -8.23 -13.34
C PRO A 35 0.68 -7.19 -12.30
N ARG A 36 0.54 -5.89 -12.61
CA ARG A 36 1.02 -4.80 -11.76
C ARG A 36 -0.13 -4.11 -11.05
N ALA A 37 -0.02 -4.01 -9.73
CA ALA A 37 -0.86 -3.13 -8.93
C ALA A 37 -0.45 -1.66 -9.16
N LEU A 38 -1.43 -0.80 -9.47
CA LEU A 38 -1.24 0.62 -9.80
C LEU A 38 -2.09 1.54 -8.89
N GLY A 39 -2.52 1.06 -7.74
CA GLY A 39 -3.18 1.88 -6.72
C GLY A 39 -4.66 1.59 -6.50
N HIS A 40 -5.26 0.61 -7.18
CA HIS A 40 -6.62 0.13 -6.89
C HIS A 40 -6.63 -1.21 -6.17
N ARG A 41 -5.59 -2.04 -6.35
CA ARG A 41 -5.39 -3.34 -5.68
C ARG A 41 -3.96 -3.45 -5.15
N SER A 42 -3.62 -2.62 -4.17
CA SER A 42 -2.23 -2.44 -3.72
C SER A 42 -2.04 -2.75 -2.24
N LEU A 43 -0.85 -3.24 -1.89
CA LEU A 43 -0.32 -3.10 -0.54
C LEU A 43 0.57 -1.86 -0.51
N LEU A 44 0.28 -0.94 0.40
CA LEU A 44 0.96 0.35 0.55
C LEU A 44 1.68 0.38 1.90
N ALA A 45 2.88 0.96 1.92
CA ALA A 45 3.68 1.14 3.13
C ALA A 45 4.54 2.40 3.00
N HIS A 46 5.08 2.86 4.13
CA HIS A 46 5.92 4.06 4.16
C HIS A 46 7.22 3.84 3.38
N PRO A 47 7.55 4.64 2.35
CA PRO A 47 8.69 4.38 1.48
C PRO A 47 10.05 4.68 2.13
N GLU A 48 10.12 5.61 3.09
CA GLU A 48 11.38 5.98 3.77
C GLU A 48 11.84 4.98 4.84
N ARG A 49 11.04 3.95 5.12
CA ARG A 49 11.33 2.94 6.14
C ARG A 49 11.90 1.71 5.43
N SER A 50 13.20 1.48 5.59
CA SER A 50 13.90 0.41 4.86
C SER A 50 13.35 -0.99 5.19
N ASP A 51 12.86 -1.20 6.41
CA ASP A 51 12.21 -2.44 6.85
C ASP A 51 10.90 -2.73 6.12
N ASN A 52 10.26 -1.73 5.49
CA ASN A 52 8.99 -1.96 4.79
C ASN A 52 9.13 -2.77 3.51
N VAL A 53 10.31 -2.82 2.88
CA VAL A 53 10.56 -3.71 1.74
C VAL A 53 10.44 -5.16 2.19
N GLU A 54 11.10 -5.49 3.30
CA GLU A 54 11.08 -6.81 3.91
C GLU A 54 9.66 -7.19 4.36
N ARG A 55 9.00 -6.30 5.12
CA ARG A 55 7.61 -6.50 5.58
C ARG A 55 6.65 -6.75 4.42
N LEU A 56 6.78 -6.01 3.31
CA LEU A 56 5.92 -6.20 2.14
C LEU A 56 6.22 -7.52 1.41
N ASN A 57 7.47 -7.97 1.37
CA ASN A 57 7.83 -9.26 0.81
C ASN A 57 7.34 -10.42 1.67
N ASP A 58 7.46 -10.32 3.01
CA ASP A 58 6.90 -11.29 3.96
C ASP A 58 5.40 -11.46 3.80
N ILE A 59 4.64 -10.35 3.80
CA ILE A 59 3.18 -10.37 3.64
C ILE A 59 2.78 -11.02 2.30
N LYS A 60 3.60 -10.83 1.26
CA LYS A 60 3.34 -11.39 -0.07
C LYS A 60 3.90 -12.81 -0.25
N GLY A 61 4.63 -13.35 0.73
CA GLY A 61 5.33 -14.63 0.60
C GLY A 61 6.37 -14.63 -0.53
N ARG A 62 7.07 -13.51 -0.74
CA ARG A 62 8.08 -13.32 -1.80
C ARG A 62 9.48 -13.39 -1.22
N GLU A 63 10.43 -13.68 -2.09
CA GLU A 63 11.85 -13.65 -1.77
C GLU A 63 12.31 -12.24 -1.39
N GLN A 64 13.12 -12.10 -0.34
CA GLN A 64 13.45 -10.80 0.27
C GLN A 64 14.21 -9.83 -0.63
N PHE A 65 14.97 -10.35 -1.61
CA PHE A 65 15.69 -9.51 -2.56
C PHE A 65 14.77 -8.83 -3.58
N ARG A 66 13.48 -9.20 -3.65
CA ARG A 66 12.58 -8.66 -4.67
C ARG A 66 12.26 -7.20 -4.38
N PRO A 67 12.45 -6.31 -5.37
CA PRO A 67 12.19 -4.90 -5.16
C PRO A 67 10.69 -4.61 -5.09
N VAL A 68 10.38 -3.52 -4.40
CA VAL A 68 9.10 -2.81 -4.48
C VAL A 68 9.32 -1.49 -5.22
N ALA A 69 8.28 -0.94 -5.83
CA ALA A 69 8.39 0.35 -6.53
C ALA A 69 7.55 1.40 -5.80
N PRO A 70 8.03 2.65 -5.70
CA PRO A 70 7.26 3.74 -5.13
C PRO A 70 6.11 4.15 -6.08
N MET A 71 5.13 4.85 -5.53
CA MET A 71 4.13 5.60 -6.28
C MET A 71 4.18 7.03 -5.79
N VAL A 72 4.23 7.97 -6.72
CA VAL A 72 4.28 9.40 -6.44
C VAL A 72 3.19 10.10 -7.24
N LEU A 73 2.82 11.30 -6.80
CA LEU A 73 1.99 12.17 -7.61
C LEU A 73 2.74 12.52 -8.89
N LEU A 74 2.01 12.62 -10.00
CA LEU A 74 2.61 12.86 -11.32
C LEU A 74 3.41 14.18 -11.37
N ASP A 75 2.96 15.20 -10.65
CA ASP A 75 3.61 16.51 -10.55
C ASP A 75 4.86 16.51 -9.63
N ARG A 76 5.16 15.37 -9.01
CA ARG A 76 6.30 15.16 -8.09
C ARG A 76 7.23 14.03 -8.56
N ALA A 77 7.05 13.56 -9.79
CA ALA A 77 7.85 12.49 -10.40
C ALA A 77 9.22 12.98 -10.89
#